data_AF-A0A135P2X9-F1
#
_entry.id   AF-A0A135P2X9-F1
#
_cell.length_a   1.000
_cell.length_b   1.000
_cell.length_c   1.000
_cell.angle_alpha   90.00
_cell.angle_beta   90.00
_cell.angle_gamma   90.00
#
_symmetry.space_group_name_H-M   'P 1'
#
loop_
_entity.id
_entity.type
_entity.pdbx_description
1 polymer ?
#
loop_
_entity_poly.entity_id
_entity_poly.type
_entity_poly.pdbx_seq_one_letter_code
_entity_poly.pdbx_strand_id
1 'polypeptide(L)'
;MTIKTGEEKTGMPETPAKEQTPGENLTINGNRLWDSLMDMAKIGPGIAGGNNRQTLTDEDAEGRNLFKRWCEAAGMSIGVDTH
;
A
#
# COMPACT_ATOMS: atom_id res chain seq x y z
N MET A 1 -2.81 -41.54 -31.60
CA MET A 1 -3.71 -40.70 -30.79
C MET A 1 -2.87 -39.55 -30.26
N THR A 2 -2.87 -38.43 -30.99
CA THR A 2 -2.05 -37.25 -30.67
C THR A 2 -2.97 -36.23 -30.03
N ILE A 3 -2.72 -35.89 -28.77
CA ILE A 3 -3.44 -34.82 -28.07
C ILE A 3 -2.49 -33.63 -27.98
N LYS A 4 -2.87 -32.53 -28.63
CA LYS A 4 -2.17 -31.23 -28.60
C LYS A 4 -2.67 -30.40 -27.41
N THR A 5 -1.73 -29.65 -26.81
CA THR A 5 -1.82 -28.26 -26.25
C THR A 5 -2.89 -27.98 -25.20
N GLY A 6 -2.63 -27.44 -24.00
CA GLY A 6 -1.67 -26.42 -23.61
C GLY A 6 -2.43 -25.13 -23.28
N GLU A 7 -2.63 -24.82 -22.00
CA GLU A 7 -2.90 -23.45 -21.51
C GLU A 7 -2.04 -23.24 -20.26
N GLU A 8 -0.80 -22.84 -20.53
CA GLU A 8 0.06 -22.14 -19.59
C GLU A 8 -0.67 -20.85 -19.20
N LYS A 9 -1.08 -20.72 -17.94
CA LYS A 9 -1.44 -19.42 -17.38
C LYS A 9 -0.16 -18.59 -17.35
N THR A 10 0.08 -17.85 -18.42
CA THR A 10 1.09 -16.81 -18.48
C THR A 10 0.75 -15.82 -17.37
N GLY A 11 1.51 -15.87 -16.27
CA GLY A 11 1.60 -14.75 -15.35
C GLY A 11 1.86 -13.48 -16.16
N MET A 12 1.23 -12.37 -15.75
CA MET A 12 1.57 -11.07 -16.32
C MET A 12 3.09 -10.92 -16.31
N PRO A 13 3.72 -10.53 -17.43
CA PRO A 13 5.16 -10.32 -17.42
C PRO A 13 5.45 -9.26 -16.37
N GLU A 14 6.21 -9.63 -15.34
CA GLU A 14 6.77 -8.66 -14.42
C GLU A 14 7.75 -7.81 -15.23
N THR A 15 7.31 -6.59 -15.57
CA THR A 15 8.17 -5.62 -16.24
C THR A 15 9.40 -5.43 -15.35
N PRO A 16 10.62 -5.66 -15.87
CA PRO A 16 11.82 -5.45 -15.08
C PRO A 16 11.87 -3.99 -14.64
N ALA A 17 12.15 -3.76 -13.36
CA ALA A 17 12.37 -2.41 -12.84
C ALA A 17 13.45 -1.74 -13.70
N LYS A 18 13.07 -0.65 -14.38
CA LYS A 18 13.97 0.12 -15.24
C LYS A 18 15.21 0.51 -14.42
N GLU A 19 16.41 0.16 -14.91
CA GLU A 19 17.67 0.53 -14.28
C GLU A 19 17.75 2.06 -14.17
N GLN A 20 17.84 2.57 -12.94
CA GLN A 20 17.79 4.01 -12.65
C GLN A 20 19.18 4.60 -12.81
N THR A 21 19.34 5.57 -13.69
CA THR A 21 20.62 6.25 -13.90
C THR A 21 20.77 7.44 -12.93
N PRO A 22 21.99 7.72 -12.41
CA PRO A 22 22.20 8.89 -11.55
C PRO A 22 21.79 10.19 -12.26
N GLY A 23 20.82 10.92 -11.69
CA GLY A 23 20.29 12.16 -12.25
C GLY A 23 18.91 12.06 -12.88
N GLU A 24 18.34 10.85 -13.03
CA GLU A 24 16.92 10.70 -13.36
C GLU A 24 16.04 11.03 -12.14
N ASN A 25 14.99 11.83 -12.37
CA ASN A 25 13.98 12.09 -11.35
C ASN A 25 13.16 10.83 -11.08
N LEU A 26 13.25 10.30 -9.86
CA LEU A 26 12.36 9.23 -9.39
C LEU A 26 10.93 9.76 -9.35
N THR A 27 10.00 9.02 -9.96
CA THR A 27 8.57 9.34 -9.93
C THR A 27 7.83 8.34 -9.05
N ILE A 28 6.78 8.82 -8.39
CA ILE A 28 5.90 7.98 -7.57
C ILE A 28 4.69 7.51 -8.37
N ASN A 29 4.04 6.44 -7.92
CA ASN A 29 2.70 6.10 -8.37
C ASN A 29 1.67 6.95 -7.62
N GLY A 30 1.19 8.03 -8.26
CA GLY A 30 0.23 8.96 -7.67
C GLY A 30 -1.14 8.34 -7.38
N ASN A 31 -1.62 7.44 -8.23
CA ASN A 31 -2.90 6.75 -8.03
C ASN A 31 -2.85 5.86 -6.78
N ARG A 32 -1.77 5.07 -6.62
CA ARG A 32 -1.56 4.23 -5.43
C ARG A 32 -1.54 5.06 -4.14
N LEU A 33 -0.90 6.23 -4.19
CA LEU A 33 -0.89 7.16 -3.05
C LEU A 33 -2.30 7.66 -2.74
N TRP A 34 -3.05 8.08 -3.76
CA TRP A 34 -4.42 8.56 -3.60
C TRP A 34 -5.33 7.48 -3.01
N ASP A 35 -5.25 6.24 -3.50
CA ASP A 35 -6.01 5.11 -2.96
C ASP A 35 -5.67 4.88 -1.47
N SER A 36 -4.39 4.95 -1.11
CA SER A 36 -3.95 4.80 0.28
C SER A 36 -4.51 5.92 1.19
N LEU A 37 -4.58 7.16 0.69
CA LEU A 37 -5.20 8.28 1.40
C LEU A 37 -6.70 8.04 1.61
N MET A 38 -7.40 7.57 0.58
CA MET A 38 -8.83 7.28 0.65
C MET A 38 -9.13 6.09 1.57
N ASP A 39 -8.27 5.06 1.59
CA ASP A 39 -8.41 3.93 2.50
C ASP A 39 -8.20 4.33 3.97
N MET A 40 -7.19 5.16 4.26
CA MET A 40 -6.98 5.70 5.61
C MET A 40 -8.14 6.60 6.05
N ALA A 41 -8.71 7.39 5.13
CA ALA A 41 -9.81 8.31 5.41
C ALA A 41 -11.12 7.61 5.85
N LYS A 42 -11.30 6.33 5.51
CA LYS A 42 -12.46 5.53 5.94
C LYS A 42 -12.49 5.28 7.45
N ILE A 43 -11.33 5.32 8.11
CA ILE A 43 -11.23 5.09 9.56
C ILE A 43 -11.36 6.44 10.26
N GLY A 44 -12.25 6.56 11.24
CA GLY A 44 -12.53 7.82 11.95
C GLY A 44 -13.02 8.97 11.05
N PRO A 45 -14.07 8.79 10.23
CA PRO A 45 -14.61 9.86 9.40
C PRO A 45 -15.29 10.93 10.26
N GLY A 46 -15.05 12.20 9.95
CA GLY A 46 -15.77 13.32 10.54
C GLY A 46 -17.17 13.50 9.93
N ILE A 47 -18.07 14.16 10.67
CA ILE A 47 -19.49 14.34 10.27
C ILE A 47 -19.64 15.06 8.92
N ALA A 48 -18.74 15.99 8.60
CA ALA A 48 -18.77 16.78 7.35
C ALA A 48 -17.75 16.29 6.30
N GLY A 49 -17.32 15.02 6.36
CA GLY A 49 -16.31 14.47 5.45
C GLY A 49 -14.86 14.82 5.82
N GLY A 50 -14.63 15.30 7.04
CA GLY A 50 -13.30 15.52 7.61
C GLY A 50 -12.71 14.25 8.24
N ASN A 51 -11.66 14.42 9.06
CA ASN A 51 -11.08 13.34 9.85
C ASN A 51 -11.34 13.61 11.35
N ASN A 52 -11.80 12.61 12.08
CA ASN A 52 -11.99 12.65 13.53
C ASN A 52 -11.28 11.48 14.22
N ARG A 53 -10.05 11.21 13.80
CA ARG A 53 -9.18 10.20 14.41
C ARG A 53 -8.31 10.85 15.50
N GLN A 54 -8.88 11.02 16.70
CA GLN A 54 -8.16 11.59 17.83
C GLN A 54 -7.09 10.62 18.35
N THR A 55 -5.99 11.12 18.89
CA THR A 55 -4.90 10.26 19.38
C THR A 55 -5.35 9.36 20.52
N LEU A 56 -4.86 8.11 20.49
CA LEU A 56 -5.14 7.06 21.49
C LEU A 56 -6.61 6.62 21.59
N THR A 57 -7.44 6.92 20.60
CA THR A 57 -8.76 6.27 20.46
C THR A 57 -8.65 4.96 19.68
N ASP A 58 -9.74 4.20 19.64
CA ASP A 58 -9.81 2.97 18.87
C ASP A 58 -9.58 3.22 17.36
N GLU A 59 -10.06 4.34 16.82
CA GLU A 59 -9.84 4.73 15.42
C GLU A 59 -8.38 5.11 15.13
N ASP A 60 -7.64 5.63 16.12
CA ASP A 60 -6.20 5.85 16.02
C ASP A 60 -5.45 4.52 16.01
N ALA A 61 -5.82 3.60 16.91
CA ALA A 61 -5.26 2.25 16.92
C ALA A 61 -5.51 1.52 15.59
N GLU A 62 -6.73 1.61 15.04
CA GLU A 62 -7.07 1.02 13.74
C GLU A 62 -6.26 1.65 12.59
N GLY A 63 -6.13 2.97 12.55
CA GLY A 63 -5.31 3.67 11.55
C GLY A 63 -3.83 3.25 11.61
N ARG A 64 -3.27 3.15 12.81
CA ARG A 64 -1.89 2.67 13.02
C ARG A 64 -1.71 1.22 12.58
N ASN A 65 -2.69 0.36 12.86
CA ASN A 65 -2.67 -1.03 12.43
C ASN A 65 -2.80 -1.17 10.90
N LEU A 66 -3.61 -0.34 10.23
CA LEU A 66 -3.66 -0.28 8.78
C LEU A 66 -2.30 0.09 8.18
N PHE A 67 -1.67 1.15 8.70
CA PHE A 67 -0.36 1.58 8.25
C PHE A 67 0.71 0.52 8.47
N LYS A 68 0.72 -0.10 9.66
CA LYS A 68 1.62 -1.22 9.98
C LYS A 68 1.54 -2.34 8.94
N ARG A 69 0.32 -2.76 8.56
CA ARG A 69 0.12 -3.81 7.54
C ARG A 69 0.68 -3.41 6.17
N TRP A 70 0.55 -2.14 5.77
CA TRP A 70 1.14 -1.66 4.53
C TRP A 70 2.68 -1.70 4.56
N CYS A 71 3.29 -1.30 5.67
CA CYS A 71 4.73 -1.40 5.87
C CYS A 71 5.21 -2.86 5.80
N GLU A 72 4.54 -3.77 6.50
CA GLU A 72 4.88 -5.21 6.49
C GLU A 72 4.73 -5.81 5.08
N ALA A 73 3.66 -5.47 4.36
CA ALA A 73 3.44 -5.91 2.96
C ALA A 73 4.50 -5.35 2.00
N ALA A 74 5.09 -4.20 2.32
CA ALA A 74 6.21 -3.62 1.58
C ALA A 74 7.59 -4.18 2.00
N GLY A 75 7.62 -5.18 2.88
CA GLY A 75 8.86 -5.81 3.36
C GLY A 75 9.61 -4.99 4.43
N MET A 76 8.93 -4.04 5.08
CA MET A 76 9.52 -3.22 6.15
C MET A 76 9.32 -3.85 7.53
N SER A 77 10.24 -3.58 8.46
CA SER A 77 10.07 -3.85 9.88
C SER A 77 9.46 -2.66 10.61
N ILE A 78 8.47 -2.89 11.49
CA ILE A 78 7.84 -1.87 12.33
C ILE A 78 8.27 -2.03 13.78
N GLY A 79 8.54 -0.91 14.46
CA GLY A 79 8.77 -0.84 15.91
C GLY A 79 7.95 0.28 16.55
N VAL A 80 7.62 0.12 17.82
CA VAL A 80 6.99 1.15 18.66
C VAL A 80 7.97 1.47 19.79
N ASP A 81 8.26 2.74 19.99
CA ASP A 81 9.11 3.19 21.10
C ASP A 81 8.32 3.21 22.41
N THR A 82 9.02 2.98 23.52
CA THR A 82 8.47 2.86 24.87
C THR A 82 8.93 3.97 25.83
N HIS A 83 9.68 4.96 25.34
CA HIS A 83 10.32 6.01 26.14
C HIS A 83 9.55 7.33 26.12
#